data_AF-A0A258XC78-F1
#
_entry.id   AF-A0A258XC78-F1
#
_cell.length_a   1.000
_cell.length_b   1.000
_cell.length_c   1.000
_cell.angle_alpha   90.00
_cell.angle_beta   90.00
_cell.angle_gamma   90.00
#
_symmetry.space_group_name_H-M   'P 1'
#
loop_
_entity.id
_entity.type
_entity.pdbx_description
1 polymer ?
#
loop_
_entity_poly.entity_id
_entity_poly.type
_entity_poly.pdbx_seq_one_letter_code
_entity_poly.pdbx_strand_id
1 'polypeptide(L)'
;MATSATTAAPVFDRETLLAAARERTGLSDFGDTWFFEPMDQYIAAANAEGKLTEAGFGGQTESILKGLASRLRMVEDIKQHPEILDEPVEVAAIILGLPRTGSTIFHRLLASAPGMTAIRWYEAQNYAPLPGDEPG
;
A
#
# COMPACT_ATOMS: atom_id res chain seq x y z
N MET A 1 18.21 42.21 -4.79
CA MET A 1 16.97 41.79 -5.47
C MET A 1 17.04 40.29 -5.67
N ALA A 2 16.44 39.52 -4.76
CA ALA A 2 16.38 38.06 -4.88
C ALA A 2 15.18 37.71 -5.74
N THR A 3 15.45 37.18 -6.93
CA THR A 3 14.47 36.51 -7.79
C THR A 3 13.96 35.26 -7.06
N SER A 4 12.79 35.36 -6.43
CA SER A 4 12.03 34.18 -6.00
C SER A 4 11.59 33.44 -7.25
N ALA A 5 12.30 32.36 -7.57
CA ALA A 5 11.80 31.37 -8.52
C ALA A 5 10.49 30.82 -7.96
N THR A 6 9.39 31.03 -8.67
CA THR A 6 8.13 30.34 -8.41
C THR A 6 8.34 28.87 -8.76
N THR A 7 8.82 28.08 -7.80
CA THR A 7 8.81 26.62 -7.91
C THR A 7 7.34 26.21 -8.01
N ALA A 8 6.93 25.71 -9.18
CA ALA A 8 5.60 25.15 -9.36
C ALA A 8 5.36 24.08 -8.29
N ALA A 9 4.16 24.09 -7.71
CA ALA A 9 3.82 23.09 -6.69
C ALA A 9 3.94 21.68 -7.30
N PRO A 10 4.55 20.72 -6.59
CA PRO A 10 4.69 19.37 -7.09
C PRO A 10 3.31 18.75 -7.27
N VAL A 11 3.10 18.05 -8.39
CA VAL A 11 1.84 17.40 -8.76
C VAL A 11 2.04 15.90 -8.87
N PHE A 12 1.03 15.14 -8.44
CA PHE A 12 1.02 13.70 -8.66
C PHE A 12 0.65 13.41 -10.11
N ASP A 13 1.40 12.50 -10.73
CA ASP A 13 1.14 11.97 -12.06
C ASP A 13 1.23 10.44 -12.01
N ARG A 14 0.25 9.76 -12.63
CA ARG A 14 0.12 8.31 -12.54
C ARG A 14 1.33 7.61 -13.16
N GLU A 15 1.73 7.99 -14.37
CA GLU A 15 2.84 7.33 -15.07
C GLU A 15 4.16 7.55 -14.33
N THR A 16 4.38 8.73 -13.78
CA THR A 16 5.54 9.03 -12.93
C THR A 16 5.59 8.12 -11.70
N LEU A 17 4.47 7.95 -11.01
CA LEU A 17 4.36 7.06 -9.84
C LEU A 17 4.56 5.59 -10.21
N LEU A 18 3.97 5.13 -11.31
CA LEU A 18 4.14 3.77 -11.80
C LEU A 18 5.60 3.50 -12.21
N ALA A 19 6.23 4.42 -12.95
CA ALA A 19 7.63 4.31 -13.35
C ALA A 19 8.56 4.23 -12.14
N ALA A 20 8.38 5.09 -11.14
CA ALA A 20 9.16 5.06 -9.91
C ALA A 20 8.97 3.75 -9.12
N ALA A 21 7.76 3.18 -9.09
CA ALA A 21 7.50 1.89 -8.47
C ALA A 21 8.20 0.73 -9.21
N ARG A 22 8.21 0.77 -10.56
CA ARG A 22 8.94 -0.19 -11.39
C ARG A 22 10.44 -0.11 -11.16
N GLU A 23 11.01 1.10 -11.12
CA GLU A 23 12.43 1.32 -10.83
C GLU A 23 12.80 0.79 -9.44
N ARG A 24 11.97 1.07 -8.43
CA ARG A 24 12.21 0.64 -7.04
C ARG A 24 12.22 -0.88 -6.86
N THR A 25 11.44 -1.61 -7.65
CA THR A 25 11.26 -3.07 -7.48
C THR A 25 11.97 -3.90 -8.54
N GLY A 26 12.31 -3.31 -9.69
CA GLY A 26 12.76 -4.05 -10.88
C GLY A 26 11.63 -4.83 -11.58
N LEU A 27 10.38 -4.73 -11.12
CA LEU A 27 9.22 -5.43 -11.62
C LEU A 27 8.35 -4.49 -12.45
N SER A 28 7.61 -5.04 -13.43
CA SER A 28 6.79 -4.23 -14.35
C SER A 28 5.33 -4.63 -14.44
N ASP A 29 4.97 -5.81 -13.93
CA ASP A 29 3.63 -6.36 -14.02
C ASP A 29 2.81 -6.08 -12.76
N PHE A 30 1.79 -5.23 -12.90
CA PHE A 30 0.84 -4.91 -11.84
C PHE A 30 -0.36 -5.86 -11.78
N GLY A 31 -0.43 -6.87 -12.66
CA GLY A 31 -1.55 -7.78 -12.79
C GLY A 31 -2.81 -7.04 -13.23
N ASP A 32 -3.92 -7.29 -12.53
CA ASP A 32 -5.17 -6.59 -12.78
C ASP A 32 -5.00 -5.07 -12.58
N THR A 33 -5.55 -4.28 -13.49
CA THR A 33 -5.43 -2.82 -13.52
C THR A 33 -6.67 -2.09 -13.00
N TRP A 34 -7.61 -2.82 -12.39
CA TRP A 34 -8.83 -2.26 -11.78
C TRP A 34 -8.57 -1.03 -10.88
N PHE A 35 -7.41 -0.96 -10.22
CA PHE A 35 -7.06 0.11 -9.29
C PHE A 35 -6.58 1.40 -9.98
N PHE A 36 -6.35 1.40 -11.29
CA PHE A 36 -5.93 2.60 -12.02
C PHE A 36 -7.00 3.68 -12.01
N GLU A 37 -8.27 3.31 -12.22
CA GLU A 37 -9.39 4.26 -12.16
C GLU A 37 -9.51 4.96 -10.79
N PRO A 38 -9.62 4.24 -9.65
CA PRO A 38 -9.67 4.91 -8.35
C PRO A 38 -8.37 5.65 -8.01
N MET A 39 -7.21 5.22 -8.53
CA MET A 39 -5.95 5.95 -8.39
C MET A 39 -5.97 7.28 -9.14
N ASP A 40 -6.50 7.33 -10.36
CA ASP A 40 -6.64 8.57 -11.14
C ASP A 40 -7.57 9.56 -10.44
N GLN A 41 -8.67 9.07 -9.86
CA GLN A 41 -9.58 9.90 -9.05
C GLN A 41 -8.89 10.42 -7.79
N TYR A 42 -8.13 9.57 -7.11
CA TYR A 42 -7.34 9.97 -5.94
C TYR A 42 -6.30 11.03 -6.30
N ILE A 43 -5.57 10.87 -7.41
CA ILE A 43 -4.57 11.82 -7.92
C ILE A 43 -5.23 13.17 -8.25
N ALA A 44 -6.37 13.14 -8.94
CA ALA A 44 -7.12 14.35 -9.27
C ALA A 44 -7.53 15.11 -8.00
N ALA A 45 -8.10 14.42 -7.02
CA ALA A 45 -8.51 15.01 -5.74
C ALA A 45 -7.30 15.52 -4.93
N ALA A 46 -6.21 14.75 -4.86
CA ALA A 46 -5.00 15.13 -4.13
C ALA A 46 -4.35 16.39 -4.73
N ASN A 47 -4.32 16.51 -6.07
CA ASN A 47 -3.80 17.68 -6.77
C ASN A 47 -4.72 18.91 -6.63
N ALA A 48 -6.04 18.73 -6.71
CA ALA A 48 -7.00 19.83 -6.67
C ALA A 48 -7.28 20.35 -5.25
N GLU A 49 -7.37 19.45 -4.28
CA GLU A 49 -7.92 19.74 -2.95
C GLU A 49 -6.93 19.47 -1.81
N GLY A 50 -5.86 18.71 -2.06
CA GLY A 50 -4.97 18.19 -1.00
C GLY A 50 -4.16 19.26 -0.26
N LYS A 51 -3.90 20.42 -0.86
CA LYS A 51 -3.16 21.56 -0.26
C LYS A 51 -1.90 21.12 0.50
N LEU A 52 -1.14 20.20 -0.09
CA LEU A 52 0.02 19.58 0.56
C LEU A 52 1.19 20.56 0.66
N THR A 53 1.90 20.51 1.78
CA THR A 53 3.24 21.09 1.87
C THR A 53 4.23 20.22 1.07
N GLU A 54 5.43 20.73 0.80
CA GLU A 54 6.47 19.94 0.13
C GLU A 54 6.78 18.62 0.88
N ALA A 55 6.88 18.69 2.21
CA ALA A 55 7.05 17.51 3.05
C ALA A 55 5.83 16.56 2.99
N GLY A 56 4.61 17.11 2.94
CA GLY A 56 3.39 16.34 2.78
C GLY A 56 3.31 15.63 1.43
N PHE A 57 3.74 16.31 0.36
CA PHE A 57 3.84 15.72 -0.97
C PHE A 57 4.83 14.55 -0.98
N GLY A 58 6.01 14.71 -0.38
CA GLY A 58 6.99 13.63 -0.24
C GLY A 58 6.45 12.42 0.54
N GLY A 59 5.84 12.65 1.70
CA GLY A 59 5.25 11.58 2.52
C GLY A 59 4.11 10.84 1.81
N GLN A 60 3.28 11.57 1.07
CA GLN A 60 2.19 10.97 0.30
C GLN A 60 2.71 10.21 -0.93
N THR A 61 3.74 10.73 -1.60
CA THR A 61 4.45 10.03 -2.68
C THR A 61 4.97 8.68 -2.19
N GLU A 62 5.69 8.66 -1.06
CA GLU A 62 6.21 7.42 -0.49
C GLU A 62 5.10 6.42 -0.10
N SER A 63 3.97 6.92 0.41
CA SER A 63 2.82 6.08 0.74
C SER A 63 2.24 5.39 -0.50
N ILE A 64 2.11 6.11 -1.62
CA ILE A 64 1.63 5.57 -2.89
C ILE A 64 2.65 4.56 -3.45
N LEU A 65 3.93 4.95 -3.49
CA LEU A 65 5.00 4.09 -4.01
C LEU A 65 5.13 2.79 -3.22
N LYS A 66 4.95 2.83 -1.90
CA LYS A 66 4.94 1.62 -1.06
C LYS A 66 3.80 0.67 -1.45
N GLY A 67 2.59 1.20 -1.67
CA GLY A 67 1.45 0.40 -2.12
C GLY A 67 1.68 -0.24 -3.50
N LEU A 68 2.17 0.56 -4.46
CA LEU A 68 2.49 0.09 -5.81
C LEU A 68 3.60 -0.97 -5.81
N ALA A 69 4.67 -0.75 -5.05
CA ALA A 69 5.78 -1.69 -4.91
C ALA A 69 5.33 -3.01 -4.25
N SER A 70 4.48 -2.94 -3.22
CA SER A 70 3.90 -4.14 -2.61
C SER A 70 2.99 -4.89 -3.57
N ARG A 71 2.23 -4.20 -4.44
CA ARG A 71 1.44 -4.85 -5.49
C ARG A 71 2.30 -5.57 -6.52
N LEU A 72 3.35 -4.92 -7.03
CA LEU A 72 4.29 -5.54 -7.98
C LEU A 72 4.89 -6.83 -7.42
N ARG A 73 5.34 -6.78 -6.16
CA ARG A 73 5.89 -7.96 -5.49
C ARG A 73 4.85 -9.06 -5.28
N MET A 74 3.63 -8.71 -4.86
CA MET A 74 2.54 -9.67 -4.69
C MET A 74 2.22 -10.39 -6.00
N VAL A 75 2.16 -9.66 -7.11
CA VAL A 75 1.89 -10.26 -8.43
C VAL A 75 3.02 -11.18 -8.85
N GLU A 76 4.27 -10.79 -8.62
CA GLU A 76 5.42 -11.66 -8.91
C GLU A 76 5.42 -12.91 -8.02
N ASP A 77 5.15 -12.76 -6.73
CA ASP A 77 5.13 -13.86 -5.76
C ASP A 77 4.05 -14.89 -6.11
N ILE A 78 2.84 -14.44 -6.48
CA ILE A 78 1.75 -15.33 -6.94
C ILE A 78 2.13 -16.07 -8.23
N LYS A 79 2.94 -15.48 -9.12
CA LYS A 79 3.41 -16.17 -10.32
C LYS A 79 4.45 -17.24 -10.02
N GLN A 80 5.34 -16.97 -9.07
CA GLN A 80 6.37 -17.93 -8.63
C GLN A 80 5.77 -19.04 -7.77
N HIS A 81 4.71 -18.72 -7.03
CA HIS A 81 4.00 -19.61 -6.10
C HIS A 81 2.49 -19.62 -6.36
N PRO A 82 2.01 -20.23 -7.46
CA PRO A 82 0.58 -20.29 -7.78
C PRO A 82 -0.27 -20.97 -6.70
N GLU A 83 0.34 -21.85 -5.89
CA GLU A 83 -0.29 -22.54 -4.76
C GLU A 83 -0.86 -21.59 -3.71
N ILE A 84 -0.39 -20.33 -3.65
CA ILE A 84 -0.97 -19.29 -2.78
C ILE A 84 -2.46 -19.10 -3.05
N LEU A 85 -2.89 -19.24 -4.31
CA LEU A 85 -4.29 -19.06 -4.70
C LEU A 85 -5.19 -20.23 -4.28
N ASP A 86 -4.61 -21.38 -3.94
CA ASP A 86 -5.33 -22.56 -3.50
C ASP A 86 -5.54 -22.62 -1.97
N GLU A 87 -4.89 -21.71 -1.22
CA GLU A 87 -4.94 -21.69 0.24
C GLU A 87 -6.34 -21.31 0.76
N PRO A 88 -6.98 -22.15 1.60
CA PRO A 88 -8.27 -21.85 2.19
C PRO A 88 -8.13 -20.88 3.38
N VAL A 89 -8.57 -19.64 3.21
CA VAL A 89 -8.59 -18.65 4.29
C VAL A 89 -9.90 -18.73 5.08
N GLU A 90 -9.85 -19.36 6.26
CA GLU A 90 -10.99 -19.40 7.19
C GLU A 90 -11.07 -18.11 8.03
N VAL A 91 -11.98 -17.22 7.66
CA VAL A 91 -12.19 -15.95 8.38
C VAL A 91 -13.06 -16.19 9.62
N ALA A 92 -12.44 -16.22 10.80
CA ALA A 92 -13.15 -16.42 12.06
C ALA A 92 -14.05 -15.22 12.46
N ALA A 93 -13.57 -13.99 12.25
CA ALA A 93 -14.32 -12.78 12.59
C ALA A 93 -13.81 -11.55 11.82
N ILE A 94 -14.71 -10.58 11.57
CA ILE A 94 -14.39 -9.26 11.03
C ILE A 94 -14.86 -8.21 12.04
N ILE A 95 -13.96 -7.34 12.49
CA ILE A 95 -14.29 -6.25 13.41
C ILE A 95 -14.65 -5.00 12.61
N LEU A 96 -15.92 -4.58 12.71
CA LEU A 96 -16.42 -3.35 12.10
C LEU A 96 -16.82 -2.36 13.20
N GLY A 97 -16.50 -1.08 13.02
CA GLY A 97 -16.86 -0.04 13.96
C GLY A 97 -16.21 1.29 13.62
N LEU A 98 -16.74 2.36 14.24
CA LEU A 98 -16.15 3.68 14.12
C LEU A 98 -14.74 3.71 14.74
N PRO A 99 -13.87 4.61 14.28
CA PRO A 99 -12.61 4.85 14.98
C PRO A 99 -12.90 5.24 16.44
N ARG A 100 -12.03 4.80 17.36
CA ARG A 100 -12.06 5.13 18.80
C ARG A 100 -13.16 4.44 19.64
N THR A 101 -13.67 3.29 19.20
CA THR A 101 -14.63 2.45 19.97
C THR A 101 -14.01 1.30 20.75
N GLY A 102 -12.68 1.28 20.90
CA GLY A 102 -11.96 0.16 21.53
C GLY A 102 -11.71 -1.04 20.61
N SER A 103 -11.91 -0.90 19.29
CA SER A 103 -11.62 -1.96 18.31
C SER A 103 -10.19 -2.49 18.39
N THR A 104 -9.20 -1.66 18.74
CA THR A 104 -7.80 -2.08 18.90
C THR A 104 -7.59 -3.06 20.06
N ILE A 105 -8.18 -2.80 21.23
CA ILE A 105 -8.05 -3.72 22.37
C ILE A 105 -8.81 -5.01 22.08
N PHE A 106 -9.98 -4.91 21.47
CA PHE A 106 -10.78 -6.06 21.08
C PHE A 106 -10.06 -6.96 20.06
N HIS A 107 -9.48 -6.37 19.00
CA HIS A 107 -8.66 -7.09 18.02
C HIS A 107 -7.50 -7.84 18.68
N ARG A 108 -6.77 -7.20 19.61
CA ARG A 108 -5.65 -7.82 20.32
C ARG A 108 -6.10 -8.99 21.21
N LEU A 109 -7.26 -8.86 21.87
CA LEU A 109 -7.81 -9.94 22.69
C LEU A 109 -8.17 -11.16 21.82
N LEU A 110 -8.85 -10.96 20.69
CA LEU A 110 -9.16 -12.06 19.77
C LEU A 110 -7.89 -12.70 19.22
N ALA A 111 -6.90 -11.91 18.81
CA ALA A 111 -5.62 -12.41 18.30
C ALA A 111 -4.79 -13.19 19.34
N SER A 112 -5.06 -13.02 20.64
CA SER A 112 -4.40 -13.79 21.70
C SER A 112 -5.05 -15.15 22.01
N ALA A 113 -6.24 -15.41 21.48
CA ALA A 113 -6.95 -16.65 21.73
C ALA A 113 -6.28 -17.82 20.95
N PRO A 114 -6.15 -19.02 21.54
CA PRO A 114 -5.64 -20.18 20.83
C PRO A 114 -6.47 -20.50 19.59
N GLY A 115 -5.80 -20.76 18.46
CA GLY A 115 -6.46 -21.06 17.18
C GLY A 115 -6.96 -19.82 16.43
N MET A 116 -6.76 -18.62 16.96
CA MET A 116 -6.99 -17.37 16.22
C MET A 116 -5.67 -16.83 15.71
N THR A 117 -5.67 -16.33 14.48
CA THR A 117 -4.57 -15.54 13.92
C THR A 117 -5.09 -14.17 13.52
N ALA A 118 -4.19 -13.20 13.46
CA ALA A 118 -4.50 -11.87 12.99
C ALA A 118 -3.31 -11.29 12.22
N ILE A 119 -3.61 -10.45 11.24
CA ILE A 119 -2.60 -9.80 10.40
C ILE A 119 -1.65 -8.99 11.29
N ARG A 120 -0.37 -9.30 11.24
CA ARG A 120 0.66 -8.56 11.94
C ARG A 120 0.92 -7.25 11.22
N TRP A 121 1.36 -6.23 11.96
CA TRP A 121 1.56 -4.91 11.37
C TRP A 121 2.57 -4.93 10.20
N TYR A 122 3.61 -5.76 10.26
CA TYR A 122 4.57 -5.84 9.15
C TYR A 122 3.98 -6.52 7.91
N GLU A 123 3.13 -7.54 8.07
CA GLU A 123 2.42 -8.24 6.98
C GLU A 123 1.43 -7.27 6.31
N ALA A 124 0.76 -6.43 7.09
CA ALA A 124 -0.13 -5.40 6.55
C ALA A 124 0.60 -4.32 5.73
N GLN A 125 1.91 -4.14 5.95
CA GLN A 125 2.74 -3.17 5.25
C GLN A 125 3.47 -3.78 4.05
N ASN A 126 3.72 -5.09 4.09
CA ASN A 126 4.42 -5.86 3.07
C ASN A 126 3.71 -7.21 2.89
N TYR A 127 2.83 -7.30 1.89
CA TYR A 127 2.03 -8.50 1.65
C TYR A 127 2.84 -9.65 1.04
N ALA A 128 3.89 -9.31 0.29
CA ALA A 128 4.83 -10.28 -0.27
C ALA A 128 6.14 -10.27 0.53
N PRO A 129 6.83 -11.41 0.64
CA PRO A 129 8.16 -11.50 1.25
C PRO A 129 9.11 -10.43 0.71
N LEU A 130 10.02 -9.93 1.55
CA LEU A 130 11.11 -9.09 1.07
C LEU A 130 12.19 -9.98 0.44
N PRO A 131 13.00 -9.45 -0.50
CA PRO A 131 14.11 -10.21 -1.06
C PRO A 131 15.08 -10.68 0.04
N GLY A 132 15.20 -12.01 0.19
CA GLY A 132 16.06 -12.64 1.21
C GLY A 132 15.40 -12.94 2.55
N ASP A 133 14.08 -12.74 2.68
CA ASP A 133 13.33 -13.23 3.84
C ASP A 133 13.20 -14.75 3.78
N GLU A 134 13.47 -15.43 4.90
CA GLU A 134 13.20 -16.86 5.08
C GLU A 134 11.85 -17.04 5.81
N PRO A 135 11.08 -18.10 5.51
CA PRO A 135 9.90 -18.44 6.28
C PRO A 135 10.24 -18.62 7.78
N GLY A 136 9.53 -17.89 8.64
CA GLY A 136 9.71 -17.92 10.09
C GLY A 136 8.93 -19.00 10.81
#